data_AF-A0A7W6PBM3-F1
#
_entry.id   AF-A0A7W6PBM3-F1
#
_cell.length_a   1.000
_cell.length_b   1.000
_cell.length_c   1.000
_cell.angle_alpha   90.00
_cell.angle_beta   90.00
_cell.angle_gamma   90.00
#
_symmetry.space_group_name_H-M   'P 1'
#
loop_
_entity.id
_entity.type
_entity.pdbx_description
1 polymer ?
#
loop_
_entity_poly.entity_id
_entity_poly.type
_entity_poly.pdbx_seq_one_letter_code
_entity_poly.pdbx_strand_id
1 'polypeptide(L)'
;MANQKYDDIPRILAEYNDIMRVLVERLDTPQTRKTLDALLDEIRGVVNAITPLAVFSAKFDQTMQLNEKIVQIGWMPHPVFPLDTLDLHLQDSELDALLARYVEENFEAIECFFIESATKYGITDTVPMVMTEALNCHCHNNYRAVVRLLFPEIESAARTVFRYPIQKGIASIPDVREIIGKLSFPMVFDHPGTFSIYDKLNEHMYRQVKSSLELTAAQADPVPNRHAAIHGLVDYSSMQNSMNTIIMADFIFRLLGEISKMPRKNGN
;
A
#
# COMPACT_ATOMS: atom_id res chain seq x y z
N MET A 1 -5.46 11.23 -19.61
CA MET A 1 -6.27 12.34 -20.19
C MET A 1 -7.50 12.69 -19.33
N ALA A 2 -7.46 12.54 -17.99
CA ALA A 2 -8.60 12.84 -17.10
C ALA A 2 -8.43 14.12 -16.25
N ASN A 3 -7.22 14.67 -16.11
CA ASN A 3 -6.95 15.80 -15.19
C ASN A 3 -7.35 17.18 -15.71
N GLN A 4 -7.56 17.34 -17.02
CA GLN A 4 -7.81 18.67 -17.59
C GLN A 4 -9.19 19.26 -17.21
N LYS A 5 -10.10 18.44 -16.66
CA LYS A 5 -11.48 18.84 -16.35
C LYS A 5 -11.64 19.52 -14.98
N TYR A 6 -10.64 19.41 -14.10
CA TYR A 6 -10.70 19.92 -12.73
C TYR A 6 -9.78 21.13 -12.51
N ASP A 7 -8.74 21.31 -13.34
CA ASP A 7 -7.83 22.47 -13.32
C ASP A 7 -8.54 23.80 -13.64
N ASP A 8 -9.67 23.74 -14.35
CA ASP A 8 -10.45 24.93 -14.74
C ASP A 8 -11.38 25.43 -13.62
N ILE A 9 -11.58 24.69 -12.52
CA ILE A 9 -12.54 25.05 -11.46
C ILE A 9 -12.22 26.41 -10.82
N PRO A 10 -10.96 26.72 -10.41
CA PRO A 10 -10.64 28.04 -9.87
C PRO A 10 -10.88 29.17 -10.89
N ARG A 11 -10.62 28.92 -12.18
CA ARG A 11 -10.87 29.89 -13.25
C ARG A 11 -12.37 30.12 -13.46
N ILE A 12 -13.16 29.06 -13.50
CA ILE A 12 -14.63 29.11 -13.65
C ILE A 12 -15.26 29.87 -12.48
N LEU A 13 -14.78 29.67 -11.25
CA LEU A 13 -15.24 30.42 -10.08
C LEU A 13 -14.87 31.90 -10.14
N ALA A 14 -13.68 32.24 -10.66
CA ALA A 14 -13.27 33.62 -10.85
C ALA A 14 -14.10 34.33 -11.94
N GLU A 15 -14.29 33.70 -13.10
CA GLU A 15 -15.13 34.22 -14.20
C GLU A 15 -16.60 34.38 -13.76
N TYR A 16 -17.11 33.43 -12.98
CA TYR A 16 -18.44 33.52 -12.40
C TYR A 16 -18.60 34.72 -11.45
N ASN A 17 -17.64 34.94 -10.55
CA ASN A 17 -17.66 36.08 -9.63
C ASN A 17 -17.64 37.43 -10.37
N ASP A 18 -16.90 37.53 -11.48
CA ASP A 18 -16.88 38.73 -12.32
C ASP A 18 -18.21 38.95 -13.06
N ILE A 19 -18.83 37.90 -13.62
CA ILE A 19 -20.16 37.98 -14.25
C ILE A 19 -21.22 38.41 -13.22
N MET A 20 -21.14 37.89 -12.00
CA MET A 20 -22.08 38.19 -10.93
C MET A 20 -21.92 39.63 -10.42
N ARG A 21 -20.69 40.16 -10.32
CA ARG A 21 -20.46 41.57 -10.01
C ARG A 21 -21.13 42.49 -11.04
N VAL A 22 -21.01 42.17 -12.33
CA VAL A 22 -21.62 42.96 -13.42
C VAL A 22 -23.15 42.86 -13.40
N LEU A 23 -23.72 41.71 -13.04
CA LEU A 23 -25.17 41.54 -12.92
C LEU A 23 -25.75 42.32 -11.72
N VAL A 24 -25.05 42.36 -10.58
CA VAL A 24 -25.43 43.16 -9.40
C VAL A 24 -25.42 44.65 -9.71
N GLU A 25 -24.41 45.12 -10.44
CA GLU A 25 -24.28 46.54 -10.82
C GLU A 25 -25.35 46.99 -11.83
N ARG A 26 -25.87 46.08 -12.67
CA ARG A 26 -26.82 46.42 -13.75
C ARG A 26 -28.29 46.16 -13.42
N LEU A 27 -28.60 45.36 -12.40
CA LEU A 27 -29.96 44.93 -12.07
C LEU A 27 -30.35 45.38 -10.65
N ASP A 28 -30.43 46.70 -10.44
CA ASP A 28 -30.70 47.29 -9.12
C ASP A 28 -32.20 47.30 -8.75
N THR A 29 -32.79 46.11 -8.61
CA THR A 29 -34.13 45.96 -8.03
C THR A 29 -34.13 44.97 -6.87
N PRO A 30 -34.99 45.17 -5.84
CA PRO A 30 -35.07 44.26 -4.69
C PRO A 30 -35.37 42.81 -5.09
N GLN A 31 -36.14 42.61 -6.16
CA GLN A 31 -36.50 41.29 -6.67
C GLN A 31 -35.30 40.58 -7.30
N THR A 32 -34.48 41.30 -8.10
CA THR A 32 -33.27 40.70 -8.69
C THR A 32 -32.23 40.36 -7.64
N ARG A 33 -32.05 41.16 -6.58
CA ARG A 33 -31.16 40.82 -5.46
C ARG A 33 -31.57 39.53 -4.76
N LYS A 34 -32.87 39.36 -4.48
CA LYS A 34 -33.40 38.17 -3.79
C LYS A 34 -33.28 36.89 -4.62
N THR A 35 -33.49 36.97 -5.94
CA THR A 35 -33.27 35.85 -6.85
C THR A 35 -31.79 35.51 -6.98
N LEU A 36 -30.91 36.51 -6.95
CA LEU A 36 -29.47 36.34 -6.99
C LEU A 36 -28.93 35.65 -5.73
N ASP A 37 -29.40 36.05 -4.55
CA ASP A 37 -28.99 35.46 -3.27
C ASP A 37 -29.36 33.97 -3.19
N ALA A 38 -30.57 33.60 -3.66
CA ALA A 38 -31.00 32.20 -3.72
C ALA A 38 -30.13 31.35 -4.66
N LEU A 39 -29.76 31.89 -5.82
CA LEU A 39 -28.85 31.25 -6.78
C LEU A 39 -27.43 31.10 -6.22
N LEU A 40 -26.94 32.12 -5.50
CA LEU A 40 -25.64 32.09 -4.84
C LEU A 40 -25.59 31.04 -3.73
N ASP A 41 -26.65 30.89 -2.94
CA ASP A 41 -26.72 29.87 -1.90
C ASP A 41 -26.79 28.44 -2.48
N GLU A 42 -27.51 28.25 -3.60
CA GLU A 42 -27.57 26.96 -4.30
C GLU A 42 -26.21 26.58 -4.91
N ILE A 43 -25.53 27.53 -5.56
CA ILE A 43 -24.19 27.33 -6.12
C ILE A 43 -23.16 27.12 -5.01
N ARG A 44 -23.26 27.85 -3.89
CA ARG A 44 -22.39 27.64 -2.72
C ARG A 44 -22.62 26.24 -2.12
N GLY A 45 -23.85 25.73 -2.14
CA GLY A 45 -24.18 24.35 -1.76
C GLY A 45 -23.50 23.32 -2.67
N VAL A 46 -23.53 23.53 -3.99
CA VAL A 46 -22.87 22.65 -4.97
C VAL A 46 -21.35 22.71 -4.85
N VAL A 47 -20.76 23.91 -4.69
CA VAL A 47 -19.32 24.10 -4.47
C VAL A 47 -18.90 23.40 -3.18
N ASN A 48 -19.60 23.62 -2.06
CA ASN A 48 -19.32 22.96 -0.79
C ASN A 48 -19.45 21.43 -0.83
N ALA A 49 -20.27 20.88 -1.74
CA ALA A 49 -20.39 19.44 -1.94
C ALA A 49 -19.25 18.87 -2.83
N ILE A 50 -18.70 19.68 -3.74
CA ILE A 50 -17.67 19.25 -4.70
C ILE A 50 -16.24 19.51 -4.17
N THR A 51 -16.02 20.57 -3.39
CA THR A 51 -14.70 20.90 -2.82
C THR A 51 -14.08 19.75 -2.01
N PRO A 52 -14.83 19.04 -1.13
CA PRO A 52 -14.31 17.87 -0.43
C PRO A 52 -13.87 16.75 -1.38
N LEU A 53 -14.58 16.56 -2.50
CA LEU A 53 -14.23 15.56 -3.52
C LEU A 53 -12.97 15.95 -4.30
N ALA A 54 -12.81 17.23 -4.65
CA ALA A 54 -11.64 17.72 -5.39
C ALA A 54 -10.37 17.70 -4.53
N VAL A 55 -10.46 18.12 -3.26
CA VAL A 55 -9.35 18.04 -2.30
C VAL A 55 -9.00 16.58 -2.00
N PHE A 56 -10.00 15.71 -1.86
CA PHE A 56 -9.78 14.27 -1.73
C PHE A 56 -9.08 13.69 -2.96
N SER A 57 -9.51 14.05 -4.18
CA SER A 57 -8.88 13.61 -5.43
C SER A 57 -7.42 14.06 -5.53
N ALA A 58 -7.12 15.32 -5.21
CA ALA A 58 -5.76 15.85 -5.27
C ALA A 58 -4.82 15.18 -4.25
N LYS A 59 -5.29 14.98 -3.01
CA LYS A 59 -4.52 14.28 -1.98
C LYS A 59 -4.32 12.80 -2.33
N PHE A 60 -5.33 12.18 -2.93
CA PHE A 60 -5.26 10.80 -3.41
C PHE A 60 -4.25 10.64 -4.54
N ASP A 61 -4.27 11.53 -5.53
CA ASP A 61 -3.32 11.54 -6.65
C ASP A 61 -1.87 11.73 -6.17
N GLN A 62 -1.65 12.67 -5.25
CA GLN A 62 -0.33 12.87 -4.63
C GLN A 62 0.14 11.61 -3.90
N THR A 63 -0.74 10.97 -3.13
CA THR A 63 -0.40 9.73 -2.42
C THR A 63 -0.04 8.61 -3.41
N MET A 64 -0.78 8.49 -4.51
CA MET A 64 -0.48 7.48 -5.54
C MET A 64 0.84 7.73 -6.24
N GLN A 65 1.14 8.97 -6.62
CA GLN A 65 2.43 9.33 -7.22
C GLN A 65 3.60 9.04 -6.26
N LEU A 66 3.40 9.27 -4.96
CA LEU A 66 4.43 9.01 -3.96
C LEU A 66 4.67 7.50 -3.83
N ASN A 67 3.61 6.71 -3.76
CA ASN A 67 3.70 5.26 -3.72
C ASN A 67 4.40 4.70 -4.96
N GLU A 68 4.05 5.19 -6.16
CA GLU A 68 4.71 4.80 -7.41
C GLU A 68 6.21 5.10 -7.34
N LYS A 69 6.59 6.27 -6.85
CA LYS A 69 7.99 6.67 -6.69
C LYS A 69 8.73 5.79 -5.70
N ILE A 70 8.13 5.50 -4.54
CA ILE A 70 8.68 4.59 -3.52
C ILE A 70 8.92 3.20 -4.12
N VAL A 71 7.99 2.71 -4.94
CA VAL A 71 8.13 1.42 -5.65
C VAL A 71 9.25 1.46 -6.69
N GLN A 72 9.38 2.57 -7.43
CA GLN A 72 10.43 2.74 -8.44
C GLN A 72 11.84 2.67 -7.85
N ILE A 73 12.03 3.21 -6.64
CA ILE A 73 13.30 3.12 -5.91
C ILE A 73 13.46 1.82 -5.13
N GLY A 74 12.51 0.87 -5.28
CA GLY A 74 12.63 -0.49 -4.76
C GLY A 74 12.09 -0.70 -3.34
N TRP A 75 11.43 0.28 -2.74
CA TRP A 75 10.79 0.14 -1.42
C TRP A 75 9.31 -0.22 -1.57
N MET A 76 8.75 -0.92 -0.58
CA MET A 76 7.31 -1.20 -0.52
C MET A 76 6.57 -0.13 0.28
N PRO A 77 5.61 0.62 -0.31
CA PRO A 77 4.85 1.62 0.42
C PRO A 77 4.09 0.98 1.58
N HIS A 78 4.28 1.49 2.79
CA HIS A 78 3.72 0.89 3.99
C HIS A 78 3.43 1.97 5.06
N PRO A 79 2.37 1.84 5.88
CA PRO A 79 2.03 2.82 6.92
C PRO A 79 3.11 3.05 7.99
N VAL A 80 4.10 2.17 8.06
CA VAL A 80 5.25 2.34 8.96
C VAL A 80 6.18 3.48 8.53
N PHE A 81 6.16 3.82 7.23
CA PHE A 81 6.90 4.96 6.70
C PHE A 81 6.13 6.25 6.92
N PRO A 82 6.83 7.40 7.03
CA PRO A 82 6.19 8.67 7.32
C PRO A 82 5.65 9.30 6.03
N LEU A 83 4.80 8.56 5.30
CA LEU A 83 4.37 8.87 3.92
C LEU A 83 3.76 10.27 3.79
N ASP A 84 3.01 10.72 4.78
CA ASP A 84 2.38 12.05 4.81
C ASP A 84 3.39 13.21 4.90
N THR A 85 4.65 12.94 5.24
CA THR A 85 5.70 13.96 5.40
C THR A 85 6.74 13.94 4.28
N LEU A 86 6.68 12.94 3.39
CA LEU A 86 7.64 12.80 2.29
C LEU A 86 7.32 13.80 1.18
N ASP A 87 8.36 14.46 0.69
CA ASP A 87 8.25 15.36 -0.45
C ASP A 87 8.38 14.57 -1.77
N LEU A 88 7.30 14.62 -2.57
CA LEU A 88 7.21 14.04 -3.91
C LEU A 88 8.30 14.53 -4.87
N HIS A 89 8.87 15.72 -4.62
CA HIS A 89 9.86 16.36 -5.48
C HIS A 89 11.32 15.97 -5.19
N LEU A 90 11.58 15.21 -4.11
CA LEU A 90 12.92 14.68 -3.82
C LEU A 90 13.47 13.87 -4.99
N GLN A 91 14.78 13.89 -5.22
CA GLN A 91 15.37 12.96 -6.19
C GLN A 91 15.28 11.51 -5.68
N ASP A 92 15.25 10.54 -6.60
CA ASP A 92 15.10 9.12 -6.26
C ASP A 92 16.16 8.64 -5.25
N SER A 93 17.42 9.04 -5.43
CA SER A 93 18.51 8.71 -4.50
C SER A 93 18.37 9.40 -3.14
N GLU A 94 17.78 10.59 -3.09
CA GLU A 94 17.54 11.31 -1.84
C GLU A 94 16.40 10.66 -1.05
N LEU A 95 15.34 10.25 -1.75
CA LEU A 95 14.22 9.52 -1.17
C LEU A 95 14.64 8.15 -0.65
N ASP A 96 15.44 7.40 -1.42
CA ASP A 96 16.01 6.11 -0.98
C ASP A 96 16.84 6.26 0.30
N ALA A 97 17.78 7.21 0.32
CA ALA A 97 18.60 7.50 1.48
C ALA A 97 17.77 8.00 2.69
N LEU A 98 16.68 8.73 2.45
CA LEU A 98 15.77 9.19 3.49
C LEU A 98 15.01 8.02 4.12
N LEU A 99 14.44 7.13 3.31
CA LEU A 99 13.72 5.94 3.81
C LEU A 99 14.67 4.99 4.54
N ALA A 100 15.86 4.75 3.99
CA ALA A 100 16.89 3.93 4.61
C ALA A 100 17.25 4.44 6.02
N ARG A 101 17.57 5.74 6.13
CA ARG A 101 17.87 6.39 7.41
C ARG A 101 16.68 6.42 8.36
N TYR A 102 15.47 6.61 7.86
CA TYR A 102 14.27 6.55 8.69
C TYR A 102 14.13 5.17 9.36
N VAL A 103 14.38 4.09 8.62
CA VAL A 103 14.36 2.72 9.18
C VAL A 103 15.37 2.58 10.30
N GLU A 104 16.60 3.06 10.10
CA GLU A 104 17.67 2.98 11.10
C GLU A 104 17.37 3.82 12.36
N GLU A 105 16.94 5.07 12.18
CA GLU A 105 16.71 6.02 13.27
C GLU A 105 15.43 5.72 14.08
N ASN A 106 14.45 5.03 13.49
CA ASN A 106 13.14 4.79 14.09
C ASN A 106 12.84 3.30 14.28
N PHE A 107 13.87 2.43 14.28
CA PHE A 107 13.68 0.99 14.28
C PHE A 107 12.86 0.48 15.47
N GLU A 108 13.03 1.04 16.67
CA GLU A 108 12.26 0.64 17.86
C GLU A 108 10.75 0.82 17.65
N ALA A 109 10.33 1.97 17.09
CA ALA A 109 8.92 2.23 16.79
C ALA A 109 8.40 1.32 15.66
N ILE A 110 9.24 1.06 14.65
CA ILE A 110 8.95 0.14 13.55
C ILE A 110 8.74 -1.29 14.08
N GLU A 111 9.62 -1.74 14.97
CA GLU A 111 9.55 -3.06 15.61
C GLU A 111 8.27 -3.21 16.42
N CYS A 112 7.97 -2.24 17.29
CA CYS A 112 6.72 -2.23 18.06
C CYS A 112 5.49 -2.32 17.14
N PHE A 113 5.47 -1.55 16.04
CA PHE A 113 4.38 -1.59 15.06
C PHE A 113 4.15 -3.00 14.51
N PHE A 114 5.20 -3.67 14.03
CA PHE A 114 5.07 -4.99 13.39
C PHE A 114 4.72 -6.08 14.41
N ILE A 115 5.28 -6.04 15.62
CA ILE A 115 4.94 -7.01 16.69
C ILE A 115 3.47 -6.86 17.09
N GLU A 116 3.00 -5.62 17.28
CA GLU A 116 1.60 -5.36 17.60
C GLU A 116 0.66 -5.83 16.49
N SER A 117 0.99 -5.52 15.24
CA SER A 117 0.21 -5.92 14.06
C SER A 117 0.14 -7.45 13.94
N ALA A 118 1.28 -8.14 14.03
CA ALA A 118 1.36 -9.59 13.99
C ALA A 118 0.52 -10.26 15.09
N THR A 119 0.52 -9.69 16.29
CA THR A 119 -0.30 -10.16 17.42
C THR A 119 -1.80 -9.97 17.14
N LYS A 120 -2.19 -8.81 16.60
CA LYS A 120 -3.59 -8.47 16.30
C LYS A 120 -4.21 -9.36 15.20
N TYR A 121 -3.41 -9.96 14.33
CA TYR A 121 -3.93 -10.83 13.26
C TYR A 121 -4.53 -12.14 13.78
N GLY A 122 -4.06 -12.66 14.92
CA GLY A 122 -4.66 -13.82 15.59
C GLY A 122 -4.69 -15.10 14.75
N ILE A 123 -3.66 -15.34 13.92
CA ILE A 123 -3.57 -16.55 13.06
C ILE A 123 -3.10 -17.76 13.89
N THR A 124 -1.90 -17.64 14.48
CA THR A 124 -1.26 -18.60 15.38
C THR A 124 -0.33 -17.84 16.32
N ASP A 125 0.02 -18.44 17.45
CA ASP A 125 1.02 -17.86 18.38
C ASP A 125 2.43 -17.82 17.76
N THR A 126 2.69 -18.58 16.68
CA THR A 126 3.98 -18.61 15.99
C THR A 126 4.25 -17.36 15.17
N VAL A 127 3.23 -16.75 14.55
CA VAL A 127 3.38 -15.56 13.70
C VAL A 127 4.05 -14.39 14.43
N PRO A 128 3.58 -13.94 15.61
CA PRO A 128 4.27 -12.87 16.34
C PRO A 128 5.67 -13.27 16.84
N MET A 129 5.90 -14.54 17.18
CA MET A 129 7.23 -15.02 17.57
C MET A 129 8.22 -14.92 16.40
N VAL A 130 7.86 -15.44 15.22
CA VAL A 130 8.71 -15.41 14.03
C VAL A 130 8.90 -14.00 13.50
N MET A 131 7.87 -13.14 13.59
CA MET A 131 8.03 -11.72 13.27
C MET A 131 9.06 -11.04 14.19
N THR A 132 9.01 -11.33 15.49
CA THR A 132 10.00 -10.83 16.46
C THR A 132 11.42 -11.33 16.13
N GLU A 133 11.57 -12.61 15.81
CA GLU A 133 12.85 -13.18 15.37
C GLU A 133 13.38 -12.52 14.09
N ALA A 134 12.49 -12.23 13.12
CA ALA A 134 12.83 -11.54 11.88
C ALA A 134 13.29 -10.09 12.13
N LEU A 135 12.61 -9.35 13.01
CA LEU A 135 12.99 -7.99 13.38
C LEU A 135 14.33 -7.98 14.12
N ASN A 136 14.55 -8.94 15.02
CA ASN A 136 15.83 -9.12 15.71
C ASN A 136 16.97 -9.46 14.71
N CYS A 137 16.69 -10.28 13.69
CA CYS A 137 17.64 -10.51 12.61
C CYS A 137 17.94 -9.22 11.82
N HIS A 138 16.91 -8.42 11.52
CA HIS A 138 17.06 -7.16 10.79
C HIS A 138 17.95 -6.18 11.56
N CYS A 139 17.70 -5.94 12.85
CA CYS A 139 18.46 -4.97 13.64
C CYS A 139 19.92 -5.37 13.86
N HIS A 140 20.24 -6.66 13.78
CA HIS A 140 21.61 -7.17 13.83
C HIS A 140 22.24 -7.36 12.43
N ASN A 141 21.68 -6.74 11.40
CA ASN A 141 22.16 -6.80 10.01
C ASN A 141 22.19 -8.22 9.41
N ASN A 142 21.45 -9.16 10.00
CA ASN A 142 21.29 -10.52 9.48
C ASN A 142 20.19 -10.56 8.42
N TYR A 143 20.24 -9.66 7.45
CA TYR A 143 19.17 -9.41 6.47
C TYR A 143 18.77 -10.65 5.68
N ARG A 144 19.74 -11.49 5.30
CA ARG A 144 19.47 -12.75 4.59
C ARG A 144 18.65 -13.74 5.42
N ALA A 145 18.83 -13.74 6.74
CA ALA A 145 18.10 -14.61 7.64
C ALA A 145 16.60 -14.24 7.65
N VAL A 146 16.28 -12.94 7.63
CA VAL A 146 14.90 -12.43 7.58
C VAL A 146 14.13 -13.01 6.39
N VAL A 147 14.73 -12.95 5.20
CA VAL A 147 14.12 -13.48 3.96
C VAL A 147 13.82 -14.97 4.07
N ARG A 148 14.78 -15.73 4.60
CA ARG A 148 14.67 -17.20 4.72
C ARG A 148 13.76 -17.63 5.86
N LEU A 149 13.57 -16.80 6.87
CA LEU A 149 12.71 -17.05 8.02
C LEU A 149 11.23 -16.79 7.67
N LEU A 150 10.94 -15.64 7.06
CA LEU A 150 9.56 -15.22 6.83
C LEU A 150 8.86 -15.98 5.70
N PHE A 151 9.55 -16.35 4.62
CA PHE A 151 8.89 -17.07 3.53
C PHE A 151 8.26 -18.40 3.98
N PRO A 152 8.96 -19.31 4.68
CA PRO A 152 8.36 -20.52 5.22
C PRO A 152 7.20 -20.25 6.20
N GLU A 153 7.29 -19.21 7.03
CA GLU A 153 6.22 -18.92 8.00
C GLU A 153 4.95 -18.40 7.32
N ILE A 154 5.08 -17.59 6.26
CA ILE A 154 3.95 -17.20 5.41
C ILE A 154 3.22 -18.43 4.88
N GLU A 155 3.96 -19.47 4.48
CA GLU A 155 3.37 -20.74 4.01
C GLU A 155 2.68 -21.50 5.13
N SER A 156 3.31 -21.56 6.29
CA SER A 156 2.79 -22.23 7.50
C SER A 156 1.47 -21.60 7.94
N ALA A 157 1.43 -20.27 8.01
CA ALA A 157 0.23 -19.49 8.31
C ALA A 157 -0.87 -19.74 7.28
N ALA A 158 -0.55 -19.68 5.98
CA ALA A 158 -1.52 -19.95 4.92
C ALA A 158 -2.08 -21.38 5.01
N ARG A 159 -1.24 -22.39 5.23
CA ARG A 159 -1.68 -23.78 5.43
C ARG A 159 -2.64 -23.92 6.60
N THR A 160 -2.36 -23.22 7.69
CA THR A 160 -3.21 -23.23 8.89
C THR A 160 -4.58 -22.61 8.61
N VAL A 161 -4.62 -21.43 8.00
CA VAL A 161 -5.88 -20.72 7.69
C VAL A 161 -6.75 -21.54 6.73
N PHE A 162 -6.17 -22.08 5.67
CA PHE A 162 -6.88 -22.84 4.64
C PHE A 162 -7.05 -24.34 4.94
N ARG A 163 -6.47 -24.86 6.02
CA ARG A 163 -6.51 -26.29 6.43
C ARG A 163 -6.07 -27.26 5.33
N TYR A 164 -5.00 -26.94 4.60
CA TYR A 164 -4.51 -27.84 3.55
C TYR A 164 -3.93 -29.14 4.14
N PRO A 165 -4.17 -30.29 3.50
CA PRO A 165 -3.53 -31.54 3.90
C PRO A 165 -2.01 -31.47 3.67
N ILE A 166 -1.26 -32.11 4.57
CA ILE A 166 0.21 -32.14 4.59
C ILE A 166 0.83 -32.59 3.24
N GLN A 167 0.12 -33.43 2.49
CA GLN A 167 0.62 -34.11 1.29
C GLN A 167 0.51 -33.31 -0.03
N LYS A 168 -0.09 -32.11 -0.02
CA LYS A 168 -0.08 -31.24 -1.20
C LYS A 168 1.29 -30.55 -1.30
N GLY A 169 2.04 -30.86 -2.36
CA GLY A 169 3.39 -30.37 -2.59
C GLY A 169 3.49 -28.84 -2.50
N ILE A 170 4.66 -28.34 -2.12
CA ILE A 170 4.96 -26.92 -1.83
C ILE A 170 4.61 -25.97 -3.00
N ALA A 171 4.36 -26.51 -4.20
CA ALA A 171 3.86 -25.77 -5.37
C ALA A 171 2.35 -25.40 -5.30
N SER A 172 1.61 -25.79 -4.26
CA SER A 172 0.14 -25.63 -4.19
C SER A 172 -0.34 -24.93 -2.92
N ILE A 173 0.35 -23.87 -2.52
CA ILE A 173 -0.31 -22.82 -1.73
C ILE A 173 -1.26 -22.11 -2.70
N PRO A 174 -2.46 -21.70 -2.26
CA PRO A 174 -3.35 -20.89 -3.06
C PRO A 174 -2.53 -19.76 -3.64
N ASP A 175 -2.65 -19.57 -4.96
CA ASP A 175 -2.20 -18.34 -5.57
C ASP A 175 -2.71 -17.21 -4.67
N VAL A 176 -1.88 -16.21 -4.37
CA VAL A 176 -2.30 -15.05 -3.58
C VAL A 176 -3.62 -14.48 -4.13
N ARG A 177 -3.86 -14.65 -5.44
CA ARG A 177 -5.14 -14.38 -6.10
C ARG A 177 -6.33 -15.14 -5.53
N GLU A 178 -6.20 -16.40 -5.12
CA GLU A 178 -7.24 -17.16 -4.43
C GLU A 178 -7.47 -16.67 -2.98
N ILE A 179 -6.41 -16.21 -2.31
CA ILE A 179 -6.50 -15.57 -0.98
C ILE A 179 -7.31 -14.27 -1.11
N ILE A 180 -6.98 -13.45 -2.10
CA ILE A 180 -7.56 -12.12 -2.30
C ILE A 180 -8.95 -12.20 -2.94
N GLY A 181 -9.22 -13.18 -3.79
CA GLY A 181 -10.56 -13.44 -4.33
C GLY A 181 -11.61 -13.79 -3.27
N LYS A 182 -11.19 -14.11 -2.04
CA LYS A 182 -12.09 -14.36 -0.89
C LYS A 182 -12.36 -13.11 -0.05
N LEU A 183 -11.60 -12.04 -0.25
CA LEU A 183 -11.70 -10.79 0.50
C LEU A 183 -12.51 -9.74 -0.27
N SER A 184 -13.23 -8.89 0.46
CA SER A 184 -13.87 -7.72 -0.16
C SER A 184 -12.84 -6.62 -0.45
N PHE A 185 -13.05 -5.85 -1.51
CA PHE A 185 -12.13 -4.79 -1.94
C PHE A 185 -11.71 -3.84 -0.79
N PRO A 186 -12.62 -3.37 0.09
CA PRO A 186 -12.22 -2.52 1.23
C PRO A 186 -11.34 -3.20 2.28
N MET A 187 -11.39 -4.53 2.39
CA MET A 187 -10.55 -5.29 3.33
C MET A 187 -9.13 -5.47 2.80
N VAL A 188 -8.98 -5.52 1.48
CA VAL A 188 -7.68 -5.65 0.83
C VAL A 188 -7.01 -4.29 0.71
N PHE A 189 -7.75 -3.26 0.31
CA PHE A 189 -7.24 -1.93 -0.05
C PHE A 189 -7.70 -0.85 0.94
N ASP A 190 -7.21 -0.94 2.17
CA ASP A 190 -7.42 0.04 3.24
C ASP A 190 -6.52 1.28 3.15
N HIS A 191 -5.46 1.20 2.32
CA HIS A 191 -4.50 2.26 2.07
C HIS A 191 -4.08 2.28 0.58
N PRO A 192 -3.86 3.48 -0.01
CA PRO A 192 -3.35 3.62 -1.37
C PRO A 192 -2.14 2.77 -1.77
N GLY A 193 -1.16 2.56 -0.88
CA GLY A 193 0.07 1.83 -1.19
C GLY A 193 -0.12 0.31 -1.24
N THR A 194 -1.26 -0.17 -0.76
CA THR A 194 -1.60 -1.59 -0.73
C THR A 194 -1.77 -2.19 -2.13
N PHE A 195 -2.12 -1.37 -3.14
CA PHE A 195 -2.14 -1.80 -4.54
C PHE A 195 -0.76 -2.23 -5.03
N SER A 196 0.26 -1.41 -4.76
CA SER A 196 1.64 -1.71 -5.19
C SER A 196 2.20 -2.96 -4.52
N ILE A 197 1.89 -3.16 -3.23
CA ILE A 197 2.25 -4.38 -2.51
C ILE A 197 1.56 -5.60 -3.15
N TYR A 198 0.26 -5.50 -3.45
CA TYR A 198 -0.49 -6.57 -4.12
C TYR A 198 0.07 -6.93 -5.49
N ASP A 199 0.38 -5.93 -6.31
CA ASP A 199 0.96 -6.14 -7.64
C ASP A 199 2.32 -6.83 -7.52
N LYS A 200 3.18 -6.37 -6.62
CA LYS A 200 4.48 -7.00 -6.38
C LYS A 200 4.35 -8.44 -5.88
N LEU A 201 3.38 -8.71 -5.02
CA LEU A 201 3.08 -10.04 -4.51
C LEU A 201 2.73 -11.01 -5.66
N ASN A 202 1.84 -10.59 -6.57
CA ASN A 202 1.36 -11.41 -7.68
C ASN A 202 2.37 -11.55 -8.81
N GLU A 203 3.00 -10.45 -9.20
CA GLU A 203 3.80 -10.40 -10.42
C GLU A 203 5.23 -10.83 -10.17
N HIS A 204 5.74 -10.66 -8.95
CA HIS A 204 7.15 -10.86 -8.64
C HIS A 204 7.39 -11.89 -7.55
N MET A 205 6.90 -11.68 -6.32
CA MET A 205 7.32 -12.47 -5.14
C MET A 205 7.15 -13.98 -5.33
N TYR A 206 6.07 -14.43 -5.97
CA TYR A 206 5.80 -15.86 -6.21
C TYR A 206 6.09 -16.32 -7.66
N ARG A 207 6.63 -15.46 -8.52
CA ARG A 207 7.01 -15.85 -9.89
C ARG A 207 8.12 -16.90 -9.84
N GLN A 208 7.96 -17.98 -10.60
CA GLN A 208 9.00 -18.99 -10.74
C GLN A 208 10.15 -18.44 -11.59
N VAL A 209 11.37 -18.72 -11.16
CA VAL A 209 12.61 -18.32 -11.84
C VAL A 209 13.22 -19.55 -12.50
N LYS A 210 12.98 -19.74 -13.80
CA LYS A 210 13.38 -20.93 -14.57
C LYS A 210 14.37 -20.62 -15.70
N SER A 211 14.60 -19.35 -15.99
CA SER A 211 15.48 -18.88 -17.06
C SER A 211 16.45 -17.81 -16.57
N SER A 212 17.53 -17.59 -17.31
CA SER A 212 18.51 -16.53 -17.01
C SER A 212 17.90 -15.13 -17.06
N LEU A 213 16.89 -14.90 -17.92
CA LEU A 213 16.17 -13.63 -17.99
C LEU A 213 15.38 -13.37 -16.71
N GLU A 214 14.64 -14.37 -16.22
CA GLU A 214 13.90 -14.28 -14.96
C GLU A 214 14.84 -14.13 -13.76
N LEU A 215 16.01 -14.77 -13.80
CA LEU A 215 17.02 -14.62 -12.76
C LEU A 215 17.56 -13.19 -12.71
N THR A 216 17.85 -12.61 -13.88
CA THR A 216 18.33 -11.22 -13.99
C THR A 216 17.29 -10.24 -13.45
N ALA A 217 16.01 -10.45 -13.80
CA ALA A 217 14.91 -9.64 -13.26
C ALA A 217 14.79 -9.80 -11.73
N ALA A 218 14.92 -11.02 -11.20
CA ALA A 218 14.87 -11.28 -9.77
C ALA A 218 16.04 -10.67 -8.98
N GLN A 219 17.22 -10.55 -9.61
CA GLN A 219 18.40 -9.90 -9.02
C GLN A 219 18.30 -8.38 -9.03
N ALA A 220 17.67 -7.81 -10.05
CA ALA A 220 17.53 -6.36 -10.20
C ALA A 220 16.46 -5.76 -9.28
N ASP A 221 15.50 -6.55 -8.81
CA ASP A 221 14.41 -6.10 -7.95
C ASP A 221 14.80 -6.22 -6.45
N PRO A 222 14.77 -5.13 -5.67
CA PRO A 222 15.07 -5.18 -4.24
C PRO A 222 14.01 -5.88 -3.39
N VAL A 223 12.83 -6.18 -3.92
CA VAL A 223 11.83 -7.01 -3.24
C VAL A 223 12.21 -8.48 -3.43
N PRO A 224 12.40 -9.27 -2.36
CA PRO A 224 12.82 -10.66 -2.54
C PRO A 224 11.79 -11.52 -3.28
N ASN A 225 12.25 -12.28 -4.28
CA ASN A 225 11.47 -13.35 -4.90
C ASN A 225 11.63 -14.65 -4.10
N ARG A 226 10.51 -15.27 -3.72
CA ARG A 226 10.46 -16.49 -2.92
C ARG A 226 11.23 -17.64 -3.57
N HIS A 227 10.98 -17.92 -4.85
CA HIS A 227 11.61 -19.04 -5.56
C HIS A 227 13.13 -18.85 -5.63
N ALA A 228 13.57 -17.63 -5.97
CA ALA A 228 14.97 -17.28 -6.01
C ALA A 228 15.64 -17.38 -4.64
N ALA A 229 14.99 -16.90 -3.57
CA ALA A 229 15.53 -16.91 -2.22
C ALA A 229 15.66 -18.34 -1.65
N ILE A 230 14.61 -19.16 -1.77
CA ILE A 230 14.58 -20.53 -1.23
C ILE A 230 15.59 -21.43 -1.92
N HIS A 231 15.76 -21.29 -3.24
CA HIS A 231 16.71 -22.08 -4.00
C HIS A 231 18.12 -21.47 -4.04
N GLY A 232 18.36 -20.37 -3.33
CA GLY A 232 19.67 -19.71 -3.27
C GLY A 232 20.15 -19.15 -4.61
N LEU A 233 19.23 -18.82 -5.52
CA LEU A 233 19.55 -18.24 -6.83
C LEU A 233 19.95 -16.76 -6.74
N VAL A 234 19.40 -16.05 -5.75
CA VAL A 234 19.70 -14.63 -5.47
C VAL A 234 19.99 -14.45 -4.00
N ASP A 235 21.06 -13.70 -3.69
CA ASP A 235 21.47 -13.42 -2.31
C ASP A 235 20.88 -12.11 -1.81
N TYR A 236 19.62 -12.16 -1.37
CA TYR A 236 18.92 -11.04 -0.77
C TYR A 236 19.48 -10.74 0.62
N SER A 237 20.43 -9.82 0.69
CA SER A 237 21.29 -9.59 1.86
C SER A 237 21.44 -8.12 2.24
N SER A 238 20.62 -7.21 1.69
CA SER A 238 20.60 -5.79 2.06
C SER A 238 19.49 -5.45 3.05
N MET A 239 19.61 -4.29 3.72
CA MET A 239 18.58 -3.71 4.58
C MET A 239 17.24 -3.59 3.86
N GLN A 240 17.24 -3.05 2.64
CA GLN A 240 16.05 -2.88 1.81
C GLN A 240 15.39 -4.23 1.51
N ASN A 241 16.16 -5.27 1.17
CA ASN A 241 15.60 -6.61 0.94
C ASN A 241 14.87 -7.16 2.17
N SER A 242 15.50 -7.01 3.33
CA SER A 242 14.96 -7.47 4.60
C SER A 242 13.69 -6.71 4.99
N MET A 243 13.71 -5.37 4.89
CA MET A 243 12.55 -4.55 5.23
C MET A 243 11.38 -4.79 4.28
N ASN A 244 11.65 -4.90 2.98
CA ASN A 244 10.62 -5.30 2.01
C ASN A 244 10.00 -6.66 2.37
N THR A 245 10.81 -7.63 2.80
CA THR A 245 10.27 -8.94 3.23
C THR A 245 9.36 -8.82 4.44
N ILE A 246 9.74 -8.02 5.45
CA ILE A 246 8.92 -7.77 6.65
C ILE A 246 7.58 -7.14 6.26
N ILE A 247 7.59 -6.12 5.40
CA ILE A 247 6.38 -5.45 4.89
C ILE A 247 5.48 -6.43 4.12
N MET A 248 6.06 -7.24 3.23
CA MET A 248 5.30 -8.25 2.49
C MET A 248 4.70 -9.31 3.43
N ALA A 249 5.44 -9.73 4.45
CA ALA A 249 4.95 -10.69 5.44
C ALA A 249 3.80 -10.12 6.27
N ASP A 250 3.94 -8.89 6.77
CA ASP A 250 2.89 -8.18 7.50
C ASP A 250 1.60 -8.08 6.66
N PHE A 251 1.71 -7.63 5.41
CA PHE A 251 0.59 -7.55 4.50
C PHE A 251 -0.11 -8.92 4.33
N ILE A 252 0.64 -9.99 4.08
CA ILE A 252 0.05 -11.33 3.89
C ILE A 252 -0.58 -11.84 5.19
N PHE A 253 0.06 -11.66 6.34
CA PHE A 253 -0.51 -12.05 7.62
C PHE A 253 -1.79 -11.27 7.93
N ARG A 254 -1.86 -9.97 7.62
CA ARG A 254 -3.10 -9.19 7.71
C ARG A 254 -4.22 -9.85 6.90
N LEU A 255 -3.98 -10.17 5.63
CA LEU A 255 -4.97 -10.81 4.77
C LEU A 255 -5.41 -12.18 5.31
N LEU A 256 -4.46 -13.00 5.77
CA LEU A 256 -4.74 -14.30 6.36
C LEU A 256 -5.55 -14.19 7.66
N GLY A 257 -5.25 -13.21 8.51
CA GLY A 257 -6.00 -12.89 9.72
C GLY A 257 -7.42 -12.44 9.42
N GLU A 258 -7.64 -11.68 8.36
CA GLU A 258 -8.99 -11.32 7.93
C GLU A 258 -9.78 -12.51 7.40
N ILE A 259 -9.15 -13.40 6.64
CA ILE A 259 -9.79 -14.64 6.15
C ILE A 259 -10.12 -15.59 7.31
N SER A 260 -9.26 -15.68 8.32
CA SER A 260 -9.49 -16.57 9.46
C SER A 260 -10.74 -16.20 10.27
N LYS A 261 -11.09 -14.91 10.30
CA LYS A 261 -12.27 -14.34 10.97
C LYS A 261 -13.57 -14.49 10.16
N MET A 262 -13.49 -14.77 8.86
CA MET A 262 -14.68 -14.85 8.02
C MET A 262 -15.55 -16.07 8.40
N PRO A 263 -16.89 -15.90 8.48
CA PRO A 263 -17.80 -17.02 8.69
C PRO A 263 -17.68 -17.98 7.50
N ARG A 264 -17.23 -19.20 7.79
CA ARG A 264 -17.08 -20.23 6.77
C ARG A 264 -18.48 -20.61 6.29
N LYS A 265 -18.74 -20.52 4.98
CA LYS A 265 -19.94 -21.16 4.41
C LYS A 265 -19.86 -22.64 4.76
N ASN A 266 -20.82 -23.12 5.55
CA ASN A 266 -21.00 -24.55 5.78
C ASN A 266 -21.21 -25.18 4.41
N GLY A 267 -20.23 -25.95 3.95
CA GLY A 267 -20.40 -26.80 2.77
C GLY A 267 -21.37 -27.92 3.13
N ASN A 268 -22.51 -27.94 2.44
CA ASN A 268 -23.22 -29.19 2.15
C ASN A 268 -22.38 -30.01 1.16
#